data_AF-A0A9J6CU79-F1
#
_entry.id   AF-A0A9J6CU79-F1
#
_cell.length_a   1.000
_cell.length_b   1.000
_cell.length_c   1.000
_cell.angle_alpha   90.00
_cell.angle_beta   90.00
_cell.angle_gamma   90.00
#
_symmetry.space_group_name_H-M   'P 1'
#
loop_
_entity.id
_entity.type
_entity.pdbx_description
1 polymer ?
#
loop_
_entity_poly.entity_id
_entity_poly.type
_entity_poly.pdbx_seq_one_letter_code
_entity_poly.pdbx_strand_id
1 'polypeptide(L)'
;MASGCALSAARKHQYERKTINLQLSYYVKENFMAEHKSNIYRIEMDVEADHIANLRSSCFREKNYKESLLWRAKSLRDPSLEERALDYQMPSCDRLAQLSRMRV
;
A
#
# COMPACT_ATOMS: atom_id res chain seq x y z
N MET A 1 36.28 21.27 -22.67
CA MET A 1 36.18 20.41 -21.48
C MET A 1 34.91 20.74 -20.74
N ALA A 2 33.90 19.88 -20.80
CA ALA A 2 32.81 19.76 -19.82
C ALA A 2 32.01 18.51 -20.18
N SER A 3 32.35 17.42 -19.50
CA SER A 3 31.71 16.12 -19.63
C SER A 3 30.23 16.22 -19.22
N GLY A 4 29.33 16.11 -20.20
CA GLY A 4 27.91 15.84 -19.95
C GLY A 4 27.75 14.37 -19.60
N CYS A 5 27.89 14.03 -18.33
CA CYS A 5 27.61 12.69 -17.83
C CYS A 5 26.09 12.44 -17.96
N ALA A 6 25.70 11.70 -19.00
CA ALA A 6 24.35 11.16 -19.11
C ALA A 6 24.17 10.18 -17.95
N LEU A 7 23.38 10.58 -16.94
CA LEU A 7 22.95 9.67 -15.89
C LEU A 7 21.88 8.73 -16.46
N SER A 8 22.29 7.83 -17.36
CA SER A 8 21.54 6.60 -17.58
C SER A 8 21.74 5.75 -16.33
N ALA A 9 21.00 6.07 -15.26
CA ALA A 9 20.82 5.19 -14.13
C ALA A 9 20.09 3.96 -14.69
N ALA A 10 20.89 2.97 -15.08
CA ALA A 10 20.44 1.68 -15.55
C ALA A 10 19.27 1.23 -14.68
N ARG A 11 18.18 0.84 -15.33
CA ARG A 11 17.14 0.03 -14.70
C ARG A 11 17.87 -1.18 -14.13
N LYS A 12 18.23 -1.13 -12.85
CA LYS A 12 18.90 -2.21 -12.16
C LYS A 12 17.87 -3.33 -12.11
N HIS A 13 18.03 -4.29 -13.03
CA HIS A 13 17.25 -5.50 -13.22
C HIS A 13 16.59 -5.94 -11.91
N GLN A 14 15.34 -5.50 -11.75
CA GLN A 14 14.48 -5.79 -10.62
C GLN A 14 13.50 -6.83 -11.13
N TYR A 15 13.72 -8.09 -10.76
CA TYR A 15 12.86 -9.18 -11.17
C TYR A 15 11.58 -9.13 -10.34
N GLU A 16 10.43 -9.03 -11.00
CA GLU A 16 9.13 -9.04 -10.32
C GLU A 16 8.84 -10.45 -9.81
N ARG A 17 8.36 -10.53 -8.57
CA ARG A 17 7.81 -11.73 -7.95
C ARG A 17 6.49 -11.40 -7.28
N LYS A 18 5.69 -12.42 -7.00
CA LYS A 18 4.44 -12.27 -6.26
C LYS A 18 4.46 -13.15 -5.03
N THR A 19 3.97 -12.62 -3.91
CA THR A 19 3.81 -13.39 -2.67
C THR A 19 2.74 -14.46 -2.85
N ILE A 20 2.87 -15.57 -2.12
CA ILE A 20 2.00 -16.72 -2.35
C ILE A 20 0.53 -16.46 -1.95
N ASN A 21 0.28 -15.80 -0.81
CA ASN A 21 -1.07 -15.69 -0.24
C ASN A 21 -1.82 -14.49 -0.83
N LEU A 22 -1.17 -13.32 -0.87
CA LEU A 22 -1.79 -12.06 -1.28
C LEU A 22 -1.50 -11.67 -2.73
N GLN A 23 -0.66 -12.44 -3.44
CA GLN A 23 -0.26 -12.15 -4.83
C GLN A 23 0.33 -10.74 -4.99
N LEU A 24 1.01 -10.24 -3.95
CA LEU A 24 1.59 -8.90 -3.93
C LEU A 24 2.89 -8.87 -4.73
N SER A 25 2.96 -8.00 -5.72
CA SER A 25 4.17 -7.79 -6.50
C SER A 25 5.27 -7.15 -5.64
N TYR A 26 6.44 -7.80 -5.59
CA TYR A 26 7.65 -7.29 -4.98
C TYR A 26 8.84 -7.51 -5.91
N TYR A 27 9.84 -6.64 -5.81
CA TYR A 27 10.94 -6.60 -6.77
C TYR A 27 12.24 -7.05 -6.11
N VAL A 28 12.91 -8.02 -6.72
CA VAL A 28 14.14 -8.61 -6.19
C VAL A 28 15.33 -8.40 -7.11
N LYS A 29 16.53 -8.54 -6.55
CA LYS A 29 17.79 -8.48 -7.32
C LYS A 29 18.02 -9.78 -8.08
N GLU A 30 18.97 -9.75 -9.00
CA GLU A 30 19.54 -10.95 -9.61
C GLU A 30 20.04 -11.93 -8.53
N ASN A 31 19.92 -13.23 -8.78
CA ASN A 31 20.28 -14.31 -7.85
C ASN A 31 19.55 -14.37 -6.49
N PHE A 32 18.53 -13.53 -6.25
CA PHE A 32 17.72 -13.58 -5.02
C PHE A 32 17.21 -14.99 -4.69
N MET A 33 16.76 -15.73 -5.72
CA MET A 33 16.31 -17.10 -5.54
C MET A 33 17.42 -18.01 -5.04
N ALA A 34 18.65 -17.87 -5.52
CA ALA A 34 19.78 -18.70 -5.11
C ALA A 34 20.23 -18.41 -3.67
N GLU A 35 20.21 -17.14 -3.27
CA GLU A 35 20.61 -16.67 -1.94
C GLU A 35 19.58 -17.01 -0.86
N HIS A 36 18.29 -16.97 -1.20
CA HIS A 36 17.20 -17.09 -0.23
C HIS A 36 16.39 -18.37 -0.34
N LYS A 37 16.82 -19.39 -1.11
CA LYS A 37 16.06 -20.65 -1.35
C LYS A 37 15.37 -21.24 -0.12
N SER A 38 16.05 -21.25 1.03
CA SER A 38 15.54 -21.86 2.27
C SER A 38 14.62 -20.96 3.09
N ASN A 39 14.50 -19.66 2.76
CA ASN A 39 13.79 -18.67 3.58
C ASN A 39 12.89 -17.72 2.78
N ILE A 40 12.57 -18.04 1.53
CA ILE A 40 11.69 -17.21 0.67
C ILE A 40 10.32 -17.00 1.33
N TYR A 41 9.76 -18.05 1.94
CA TYR A 41 8.46 -17.98 2.61
C TYR A 41 8.42 -16.90 3.70
N ARG A 42 9.47 -16.81 4.52
CA ARG A 42 9.54 -15.80 5.58
C ARG A 42 9.62 -14.40 5.00
N ILE A 43 10.38 -14.21 3.92
CA ILE A 43 10.47 -12.92 3.24
C ILE A 43 9.10 -12.52 2.67
N GLU A 44 8.38 -13.44 2.02
CA GLU A 44 7.04 -13.18 1.48
C GLU A 44 6.04 -12.88 2.61
N MET A 45 6.14 -13.58 3.76
CA MET A 45 5.32 -13.30 4.94
C MET A 45 5.61 -11.90 5.52
N ASP A 46 6.87 -11.50 5.60
CA ASP A 46 7.26 -10.17 6.06
C ASP A 46 6.73 -9.09 5.11
N VAL A 47 6.82 -9.30 3.79
CA VAL A 47 6.24 -8.40 2.76
C VAL A 47 4.72 -8.26 2.91
N GLU A 48 4.01 -9.37 3.13
CA GLU A 48 2.56 -9.38 3.33
C GLU A 48 2.17 -8.69 4.65
N ALA A 49 2.91 -8.94 5.72
CA ALA A 49 2.69 -8.32 7.02
C ALA A 49 2.86 -6.79 6.96
N ASP A 50 3.92 -6.32 6.31
CA ASP A 50 4.19 -4.89 6.09
C ASP A 50 3.09 -4.25 5.23
N HIS A 51 2.61 -4.95 4.19
CA HIS A 51 1.49 -4.47 3.38
C HIS A 51 0.23 -4.27 4.22
N ILE A 52 -0.12 -5.24 5.07
CA ILE A 52 -1.28 -5.15 5.96
C ILE A 52 -1.11 -4.02 6.99
N ALA A 53 0.09 -3.85 7.56
CA ALA A 53 0.39 -2.75 8.48
C ALA A 53 0.18 -1.39 7.81
N ASN A 54 0.67 -1.23 6.58
CA ASN A 54 0.47 -0.02 5.78
C ASN A 54 -1.01 0.24 5.46
N LEU A 55 -1.78 -0.80 5.14
CA LEU A 55 -3.23 -0.69 4.94
C LEU A 55 -3.95 -0.24 6.22
N ARG A 56 -3.56 -0.77 7.40
CA ARG A 56 -4.13 -0.35 8.69
C ARG A 56 -3.88 1.13 8.96
N SER A 57 -2.65 1.60 8.82
CA SER A 57 -2.31 3.02 9.01
C SER A 57 -3.00 3.92 8.00
N SER A 58 -3.14 3.48 6.74
CA SER A 58 -3.85 4.24 5.71
C SER A 58 -5.34 4.30 5.95
N CYS A 59 -5.96 3.18 6.32
CA CYS A 59 -7.37 3.12 6.72
C CYS A 59 -7.65 4.04 7.94
N PHE A 60 -6.76 4.08 8.92
CA PHE A 60 -6.90 4.99 10.06
C PHE A 60 -6.90 6.46 9.60
N ARG A 61 -6.02 6.83 8.68
CA ARG A 61 -5.99 8.20 8.11
C ARG A 61 -7.25 8.52 7.32
N GLU A 62 -7.74 7.59 6.51
CA GLU A 62 -8.98 7.73 5.75
C GLU A 62 -10.19 7.96 6.68
N LYS A 63 -10.31 7.17 7.75
CA LYS A 63 -11.38 7.34 8.76
C LYS A 63 -11.32 8.71 9.43
N ASN A 64 -10.14 9.09 9.93
CA ASN A 64 -9.97 10.40 10.58
C ASN A 64 -10.30 11.55 9.64
N TYR A 65 -9.94 11.43 8.36
CA TYR A 65 -10.26 12.43 7.35
C TYR A 65 -11.77 12.52 7.12
N LYS A 66 -12.46 11.39 6.95
CA LYS A 66 -13.92 11.34 6.83
C LYS A 66 -14.62 11.96 8.04
N GLU A 67 -14.18 11.62 9.25
CA GLU A 67 -14.72 12.17 10.50
C GLU A 67 -14.49 13.68 10.61
N SER A 68 -13.30 14.15 10.22
CA SER A 68 -12.97 15.57 10.20
C SER A 68 -13.83 16.35 9.20
N LEU A 69 -14.08 15.78 8.01
CA LEU A 69 -14.99 16.35 7.02
C LEU A 69 -16.42 16.43 7.56
N LEU A 70 -16.93 15.35 8.15
CA LEU A 70 -18.28 15.31 8.75
C LEU A 70 -18.41 16.33 9.88
N TRP A 71 -17.40 16.42 10.76
CA TRP A 71 -17.39 17.38 11.85
C TRP A 71 -17.45 18.83 11.32
N ARG A 72 -16.63 19.13 10.31
CA ARG A 72 -16.62 20.46 9.67
C ARG A 72 -17.94 20.79 8.98
N ALA A 73 -18.52 19.83 8.26
CA ALA A 73 -19.83 19.98 7.61
C ALA A 73 -20.93 20.34 8.62
N LYS A 74 -20.98 19.62 9.74
CA LYS A 74 -21.94 19.88 10.83
C LYS A 74 -21.71 21.23 11.49
N SER A 75 -20.46 21.59 11.74
CA SER A 75 -20.11 22.87 12.38
C SER A 75 -20.49 24.07 11.50
N LEU A 76 -20.34 23.96 10.19
CA LEU A 76 -20.67 25.02 9.23
C LEU A 76 -22.13 24.96 8.74
N ARG A 77 -22.85 23.87 9.03
CA ARG A 77 -24.17 23.55 8.44
C ARG A 77 -24.15 23.59 6.91
N ASP A 78 -23.07 23.05 6.33
CA ASP A 78 -22.87 23.01 4.87
C ASP A 78 -23.31 21.63 4.33
N PRO A 79 -24.48 21.53 3.68
CA PRO A 79 -24.99 20.25 3.18
C PRO A 79 -24.15 19.70 2.01
N SER A 80 -23.47 20.56 1.24
CA SER A 80 -22.60 20.12 0.15
C SER A 80 -21.32 19.47 0.69
N LEU A 81 -20.80 20.00 1.80
CA LEU A 81 -19.67 19.39 2.49
C LEU A 81 -20.06 18.10 3.19
N GLU A 82 -21.29 18.02 3.72
CA GLU A 82 -21.83 16.80 4.31
C GLU A 82 -21.98 15.68 3.27
N GLU A 83 -22.56 15.97 2.10
CA GLU A 83 -22.67 15.02 1.00
C GLU A 83 -21.30 14.47 0.58
N ARG A 84 -20.30 15.36 0.41
CA ARG A 84 -18.92 14.96 0.09
C ARG A 84 -18.30 14.09 1.18
N ALA A 85 -18.57 14.38 2.44
CA ALA A 85 -18.06 13.59 3.55
C ALA A 85 -18.71 12.20 3.60
N LEU A 86 -19.99 12.09 3.26
CA LEU A 86 -20.71 10.82 3.17
C LEU A 86 -20.17 9.97 2.00
N ASP A 87 -19.99 10.58 0.84
CA ASP A 87 -19.47 9.93 -0.38
C ASP A 87 -17.97 9.59 -0.30
N TYR A 88 -17.25 10.14 0.69
CA TYR A 88 -15.83 9.84 0.88
C TYR A 88 -15.57 8.34 1.01
N GLN A 89 -14.90 7.80 0.00
CA GLN A 89 -14.48 6.41 -0.12
C GLN A 89 -13.25 6.15 0.75
N MET A 90 -13.17 4.95 1.32
CA MET A 90 -12.06 4.52 2.16
C MET A 90 -11.42 3.25 1.58
N PRO A 91 -10.79 3.34 0.40
CA PRO A 91 -10.33 2.16 -0.34
C PRO A 91 -9.31 1.33 0.43
N SER A 92 -8.49 1.94 1.29
CA SER A 92 -7.56 1.19 2.14
C SER A 92 -8.31 0.40 3.22
N CYS A 93 -9.35 0.99 3.81
CA CYS A 93 -10.24 0.28 4.73
C CYS A 93 -11.00 -0.86 4.05
N ASP A 94 -11.51 -0.64 2.84
CA ASP A 94 -12.26 -1.65 2.09
C ASP A 94 -11.37 -2.84 1.74
N ARG A 95 -10.14 -2.56 1.28
CA ARG A 95 -9.14 -3.59 1.00
C ARG A 95 -8.74 -4.35 2.26
N LEU A 96 -8.51 -3.65 3.36
CA LEU A 96 -8.20 -4.28 4.65
C LEU A 96 -9.35 -5.18 5.14
N ALA A 97 -10.59 -4.76 4.97
CA ALA A 97 -11.78 -5.54 5.32
C ALA A 97 -11.92 -6.79 4.44
N GLN A 98 -11.63 -6.68 3.14
CA GLN A 98 -11.60 -7.82 2.23
C GLN A 98 -10.56 -8.85 2.66
N LEU A 99 -9.33 -8.41 2.96
CA LEU A 99 -8.25 -9.29 3.41
C LEU A 99 -8.58 -9.98 4.74
N SER A 100 -9.22 -9.25 5.66
CA SER A 100 -9.63 -9.81 6.97
C SER A 100 -10.72 -10.87 6.84
N ARG A 101 -11.53 -10.83 5.78
CA ARG A 101 -12.58 -11.83 5.48
C ARG A 101 -12.03 -13.09 4.81
N MET A 102 -10.87 -13.00 4.15
CA MET A 102 -10.27 -14.12 3.41
C MET A 102 -9.65 -15.20 4.29
N ARG A 103 -9.66 -15.04 5.62
CA ARG A 103 -9.17 -16.00 6.64
C ARG A 103 -8.01 -16.86 6.12
N VAL A 104 -6.85 -16.21 5.95
CA VAL A 104 -5.54 -16.88 5.76
C VAL A 104 -5.16 -17.58 7.06
#